data_AF-A0A9R1HHQ2-F1
#
_entry.id   AF-A0A9R1HHQ2-F1
#
_cell.length_a   1.000
_cell.length_b   1.000
_cell.length_c   1.000
_cell.angle_alpha   90.00
_cell.angle_beta   90.00
_cell.angle_gamma   90.00
#
_symmetry.space_group_name_H-M   'P 1'
#
loop_
_entity.id
_entity.type
_entity.pdbx_description
1 polymer ?
#
loop_
_entity_poly.entity_id
_entity_poly.type
_entity_poly.pdbx_seq_one_letter_code
_entity_poly.pdbx_strand_id
1 'polypeptide(L)'
;MATTTSLFSLAPLRLTRRRLLSPTPGTASRFRTLASKKAAASTVSGPGGGAGSGLLSVLDRALTDEEEYRRARAQVQRKGVEAEGYAVEGISVGGHETCVTVPSLNVAFDIGRGPLFAVRQDHLFITHAHLDHIGGLPMYIATRGLYNLKPPTVFVPPCIRDDVEEMLQIHRRMSRIDLEVELVALDLGETYEIRNDLVARPLQTHHTVPSQGYVIYSVRRKLKKQYAHLKGSQIVKLKQSGSEIPYCTQKLLLPEIQHLILFLTHGMRMH
;
A
#
# COMPACT_ATOMS: atom_id res chain seq x y z
N MET A 1 26.54 -6.12 64.55
CA MET A 1 27.76 -5.59 63.89
C MET A 1 27.72 -6.08 62.44
N ALA A 2 27.88 -5.28 61.39
CA ALA A 2 28.00 -3.82 61.32
C ALA A 2 27.18 -3.26 60.15
N THR A 3 26.52 -2.15 60.46
CA THR A 3 26.11 -1.05 59.59
C THR A 3 27.09 -0.70 58.45
N THR A 4 26.58 -0.49 57.24
CA THR A 4 26.90 0.73 56.46
C THR A 4 25.73 1.11 55.55
N THR A 5 25.36 2.38 55.58
CA THR A 5 24.29 3.01 54.78
C THR A 5 24.92 4.16 53.99
N SER A 6 24.50 4.41 52.74
CA SER A 6 24.55 5.73 52.02
C SER A 6 24.34 5.46 50.52
N LEU A 7 23.15 5.69 49.96
CA LEU A 7 22.73 6.97 49.37
C LEU A 7 23.59 7.44 48.19
N PHE A 8 23.06 7.31 46.97
CA PHE A 8 22.99 8.43 46.03
C PHE A 8 21.72 8.31 45.18
N SER A 9 20.70 9.11 45.56
CA SER A 9 19.50 9.32 44.77
C SER A 9 19.75 10.46 43.78
N LEU A 10 19.64 10.20 42.48
CA LEU A 10 19.64 11.24 41.45
C LEU A 10 18.21 11.61 41.10
N ALA A 11 17.85 12.87 41.39
CA ALA A 11 16.52 13.40 41.10
C ALA A 11 16.32 13.64 39.58
N PRO A 12 15.09 13.48 39.05
CA PRO A 12 14.82 13.72 37.63
C PRO A 12 14.89 15.22 37.30
N LEU A 13 15.64 15.58 36.26
CA LEU A 13 15.64 16.95 35.73
C LEU A 13 14.25 17.28 35.15
N ARG A 14 13.52 18.19 35.82
CA ARG A 14 12.33 18.82 35.25
C ARG A 14 12.74 19.80 34.15
N LEU A 15 12.66 19.36 32.89
CA LEU A 15 12.84 20.25 31.75
C LEU A 15 11.62 21.18 31.61
N THR A 16 11.76 22.43 32.06
CA THR A 16 10.69 23.44 32.01
C THR A 16 10.34 23.79 30.56
N ARG A 17 9.04 23.70 30.22
CA ARG A 17 8.46 24.17 28.95
C ARG A 17 8.85 25.63 28.67
N ARG A 18 9.85 25.87 27.81
CA ARG A 18 10.09 27.21 27.25
C ARG A 18 9.06 27.48 26.15
N ARG A 19 8.22 28.48 26.40
CA ARG A 19 7.21 29.01 25.48
C ARG A 19 7.93 29.68 24.30
N LEU A 20 8.01 29.01 23.15
CA LEU A 20 8.53 29.61 21.92
C LEU A 20 7.44 30.45 21.25
N LEU A 21 7.84 31.65 20.81
CA LEU A 21 6.97 32.65 20.19
C LEU A 21 6.76 32.32 18.70
N SER A 22 5.55 32.57 18.21
CA SER A 22 5.17 32.41 16.80
C SER A 22 5.74 33.54 15.93
N PRO A 23 6.43 33.25 14.81
CA PRO A 23 6.74 34.24 13.79
C PRO A 23 5.51 34.50 12.89
N THR A 24 5.19 35.77 12.66
CA THR A 24 4.17 36.22 11.71
C THR A 24 4.63 36.06 10.24
N PRO A 25 3.70 35.96 9.26
CA PRO A 25 4.05 35.64 7.88
C PRO A 25 4.72 36.82 7.15
N GLY A 26 5.82 36.53 6.43
CA GLY A 26 6.60 37.52 5.67
C GLY A 26 6.77 37.14 4.20
N THR A 27 6.02 37.83 3.34
CA THR A 27 6.29 38.25 1.95
C THR A 27 6.99 37.29 0.97
N ALA A 28 6.29 37.00 -0.12
CA ALA A 28 6.75 36.21 -1.27
C ALA A 28 8.02 36.73 -1.97
N SER A 29 8.82 35.78 -2.50
CA SER A 29 9.82 36.06 -3.53
C SER A 29 9.45 35.37 -4.84
N ARG A 30 9.48 36.13 -5.95
CA ARG A 30 9.14 35.65 -7.30
C ARG A 30 10.38 35.08 -7.99
N PHE A 31 10.30 33.83 -8.45
CA PHE A 31 11.15 33.34 -9.54
C PHE A 31 10.30 32.99 -10.78
N ARG A 32 10.20 33.96 -11.70
CA ARG A 32 10.29 33.68 -13.15
C ARG A 32 11.78 33.40 -13.44
N THR A 33 12.26 32.70 -14.46
CA THR A 33 11.93 32.64 -15.90
C THR A 33 12.73 31.40 -16.42
N LEU A 34 12.45 30.68 -17.51
CA LEU A 34 11.82 30.97 -18.81
C LEU A 34 10.89 29.83 -19.27
N ALA A 35 10.06 30.12 -20.27
CA ALA A 35 9.51 29.12 -21.18
C ALA A 35 10.38 29.04 -22.44
N SER A 36 10.67 27.82 -22.92
CA SER A 36 11.41 27.63 -24.19
C SER A 36 10.58 28.14 -25.37
N LYS A 37 11.18 29.01 -26.21
CA LYS A 37 10.52 29.56 -27.39
C LYS A 37 10.43 28.52 -28.51
N LYS A 38 9.21 28.27 -28.96
CA LYS A 38 8.90 27.50 -30.17
C LYS A 38 9.53 28.20 -31.39
N ALA A 39 10.48 27.54 -32.06
CA ALA A 39 11.05 28.05 -33.31
C ALA A 39 10.01 27.95 -34.44
N ALA A 40 9.91 28.99 -35.26
CA ALA A 40 9.06 29.01 -36.45
C ALA A 40 9.77 28.32 -37.62
N ALA A 41 9.07 27.44 -38.33
CA ALA A 41 9.59 26.82 -39.55
C ALA A 41 9.43 27.80 -40.73
N SER A 42 10.53 28.12 -41.41
CA SER A 42 10.54 28.92 -42.63
C SER A 42 10.09 28.11 -43.84
N THR A 43 9.21 28.68 -44.64
CA THR A 43 8.75 28.12 -45.92
C THR A 43 9.86 28.12 -46.97
N VAL A 44 10.13 26.96 -47.58
CA VAL A 44 10.86 26.82 -48.85
C VAL A 44 10.03 25.94 -49.79
N SER A 45 9.95 26.32 -51.06
CA SER A 45 8.96 25.81 -52.01
C SER A 45 9.53 24.91 -53.11
N GLY A 46 9.13 23.64 -53.09
CA GLY A 46 9.05 22.71 -54.26
C GLY A 46 10.36 22.05 -54.75
N PRO A 47 10.27 21.12 -55.72
CA PRO A 47 9.08 20.35 -56.15
C PRO A 47 9.31 18.81 -56.29
N GLY A 48 8.25 18.02 -56.10
CA GLY A 48 8.12 16.66 -56.66
C GLY A 48 8.77 15.50 -55.87
N GLY A 49 8.13 14.31 -55.94
CA GLY A 49 8.62 13.06 -55.35
C GLY A 49 7.72 12.53 -54.21
N GLY A 50 7.15 11.34 -54.38
CA GLY A 50 6.17 10.80 -53.43
C GLY A 50 6.78 10.37 -52.08
N ALA A 51 6.21 10.84 -50.97
CA ALA A 51 6.69 10.58 -49.62
C ALA A 51 5.58 10.14 -48.62
N GLY A 52 4.52 9.47 -49.10
CA GLY A 52 3.47 8.91 -48.23
C GLY A 52 3.92 7.73 -47.35
N SER A 53 5.06 7.11 -47.66
CA SER A 53 5.57 5.90 -46.97
C SER A 53 6.42 6.22 -45.71
N GLY A 54 7.12 7.36 -45.70
CA GLY A 54 8.06 7.71 -44.62
C GLY A 54 7.38 8.01 -43.29
N LEU A 55 6.27 8.75 -43.29
CA LEU A 55 5.59 9.13 -42.04
C LEU A 55 4.89 7.94 -41.37
N LEU A 56 4.30 7.05 -42.18
CA LEU A 56 3.64 5.83 -41.70
C LEU A 56 4.65 4.86 -41.07
N SER A 57 5.83 4.67 -41.69
CA SER A 57 6.86 3.80 -41.12
C SER A 57 7.49 4.34 -39.82
N VAL A 58 7.52 5.65 -39.60
CA VAL A 58 7.94 6.23 -38.31
C VAL A 58 6.86 6.03 -37.23
N LEU A 59 5.59 6.20 -37.57
CA LEU A 59 4.47 5.94 -36.66
C LEU A 59 4.34 4.45 -36.30
N ASP A 60 4.46 3.57 -37.29
CA ASP A 60 4.45 2.11 -37.12
C ASP A 60 5.60 1.67 -36.22
N ARG A 61 6.82 2.18 -36.45
CA ARG A 61 7.97 1.93 -35.56
C ARG A 61 7.77 2.45 -34.15
N ALA A 62 7.20 3.65 -33.97
CA ALA A 62 6.88 4.16 -32.64
C ALA A 62 5.81 3.30 -31.92
N LEU A 63 4.86 2.72 -32.65
CA LEU A 63 3.86 1.80 -32.11
C LEU A 63 4.45 0.42 -31.79
N THR A 64 5.35 -0.11 -32.63
CA THR A 64 6.07 -1.35 -32.32
C THR A 64 7.02 -1.17 -31.15
N ASP A 65 7.74 -0.04 -31.08
CA ASP A 65 8.63 0.28 -29.96
C ASP A 65 7.83 0.44 -28.65
N GLU A 66 6.64 1.05 -28.70
CA GLU A 66 5.71 1.11 -27.55
C GLU A 66 5.16 -0.27 -27.15
N GLU A 67 4.78 -1.12 -28.10
CA GLU A 67 4.36 -2.49 -27.80
C GLU A 67 5.51 -3.38 -27.30
N GLU A 68 6.69 -3.25 -27.86
CA GLU A 68 7.89 -3.98 -27.46
C GLU A 68 8.38 -3.50 -26.10
N TYR A 69 8.34 -2.19 -25.82
CA TYR A 69 8.57 -1.64 -24.48
C TYR A 69 7.54 -2.16 -23.47
N ARG A 70 6.25 -2.23 -23.84
CA ARG A 70 5.17 -2.77 -23.00
C ARG A 70 5.35 -4.27 -22.74
N ARG A 71 5.77 -5.04 -23.75
CA ARG A 71 6.12 -6.48 -23.64
C ARG A 71 7.37 -6.68 -22.80
N ALA A 72 8.45 -5.95 -23.06
CA ALA A 72 9.70 -6.00 -22.31
C ALA A 72 9.49 -5.62 -20.84
N ARG A 73 8.69 -4.58 -20.56
CA ARG A 73 8.28 -4.23 -19.19
C ARG A 73 7.49 -5.36 -18.51
N ALA A 74 6.53 -5.96 -19.21
CA ALA A 74 5.80 -7.13 -18.71
C ALA A 74 6.72 -8.35 -18.50
N GLN A 75 7.77 -8.51 -19.30
CA GLN A 75 8.73 -9.61 -19.23
C GLN A 75 9.78 -9.39 -18.12
N VAL A 76 10.19 -8.15 -17.86
CA VAL A 76 11.07 -7.77 -16.74
C VAL A 76 10.34 -7.81 -15.39
N GLN A 77 9.01 -7.59 -15.36
CA GLN A 77 8.19 -7.81 -14.16
C GLN A 77 7.87 -9.29 -13.87
N ARG A 78 8.14 -10.24 -14.79
CA ARG A 78 7.93 -11.69 -14.58
C ARG A 78 8.98 -12.36 -13.68
N LYS A 79 9.15 -11.84 -12.46
CA LYS A 79 9.62 -12.59 -11.29
C LYS A 79 8.47 -12.89 -10.31
N GLY A 80 7.26 -13.05 -10.85
CA GLY A 80 6.08 -13.49 -10.12
C GLY A 80 5.70 -14.93 -10.47
N VAL A 81 5.02 -15.58 -9.53
CA VAL A 81 4.37 -16.89 -9.69
C VAL A 81 2.87 -16.66 -9.86
N GLU A 82 2.22 -17.36 -10.79
CA GLU A 82 0.77 -17.38 -10.90
C GLU A 82 0.21 -18.46 -9.95
N ALA A 83 -0.70 -18.07 -9.05
CA ALA A 83 -1.38 -18.97 -8.11
C ALA A 83 -2.89 -18.70 -8.12
N GLU A 84 -3.72 -19.70 -8.44
CA GLU A 84 -5.20 -19.58 -8.48
C GLU A 84 -5.73 -18.38 -9.32
N GLY A 85 -5.00 -18.00 -10.38
CA GLY A 85 -5.33 -16.84 -11.24
C GLY A 85 -4.86 -15.49 -10.71
N TYR A 86 -4.01 -15.47 -9.66
CA TYR A 86 -3.38 -14.29 -9.11
C TYR A 86 -1.87 -14.30 -9.39
N ALA A 87 -1.38 -13.24 -10.03
CA ALA A 87 0.05 -12.95 -10.09
C ALA A 87 0.56 -12.55 -8.70
N VAL A 88 1.56 -13.28 -8.20
CA VAL A 88 2.23 -13.07 -6.91
C VAL A 88 3.69 -12.72 -7.16
N GLU A 89 4.10 -11.48 -6.92
CA GLU A 89 5.51 -11.05 -7.03
C GLU A 89 6.13 -11.01 -5.62
N GLY A 90 7.37 -11.49 -5.42
CA GLY A 90 7.93 -11.45 -4.07
C GLY A 90 9.38 -11.90 -3.90
N ILE A 91 9.90 -11.59 -2.71
CA ILE A 91 11.21 -12.00 -2.19
C ILE A 91 10.96 -12.54 -0.77
N SER A 92 11.56 -13.69 -0.44
CA SER A 92 11.50 -14.27 0.91
C SER A 92 12.79 -15.03 1.19
N VAL A 93 13.72 -14.40 1.89
CA VAL A 93 14.99 -14.97 2.34
C VAL A 93 15.07 -14.74 3.85
N GLY A 94 15.00 -15.83 4.64
CA GLY A 94 14.88 -15.74 6.09
C GLY A 94 16.04 -14.99 6.76
N GLY A 95 15.72 -14.04 7.65
CA GLY A 95 16.68 -13.15 8.31
C GLY A 95 17.26 -12.06 7.41
N HIS A 96 16.87 -11.99 6.13
CA HIS A 96 17.41 -11.03 5.16
C HIS A 96 16.34 -10.06 4.66
N GLU A 97 15.24 -10.58 4.12
CA GLU A 97 14.11 -9.83 3.59
C GLU A 97 12.93 -10.75 3.25
N THR A 98 11.72 -10.38 3.70
CA THR A 98 10.44 -10.87 3.17
C THR A 98 9.58 -9.69 2.71
N CYS A 99 9.08 -9.78 1.49
CA CYS A 99 8.07 -8.89 0.93
C CYS A 99 7.38 -9.59 -0.26
N VAL A 100 6.05 -9.71 -0.20
CA VAL A 100 5.25 -10.37 -1.25
C VAL A 100 4.06 -9.49 -1.61
N THR A 101 3.73 -9.36 -2.89
CA THR A 101 2.58 -8.58 -3.37
C THR A 101 1.64 -9.41 -4.20
N VAL A 102 0.37 -9.00 -4.23
CA VAL A 102 -0.62 -9.49 -5.19
C VAL A 102 -1.19 -8.28 -5.92
N PRO A 103 -0.55 -7.83 -7.04
CA PRO A 103 -0.85 -6.53 -7.64
C PRO A 103 -2.30 -6.34 -8.09
N SER A 104 -2.99 -7.42 -8.50
CA SER A 104 -4.42 -7.38 -8.88
C SER A 104 -5.37 -7.13 -7.70
N LEU A 105 -4.89 -7.29 -6.48
CA LEU A 105 -5.62 -7.01 -5.24
C LEU A 105 -5.17 -5.70 -4.56
N ASN A 106 -4.11 -5.04 -5.06
CA ASN A 106 -3.52 -3.83 -4.49
C ASN A 106 -2.97 -4.05 -3.05
N VAL A 107 -2.45 -5.24 -2.77
CA VAL A 107 -1.94 -5.64 -1.44
C VAL A 107 -0.46 -6.06 -1.46
N ALA A 108 0.23 -5.74 -0.37
CA ALA A 108 1.56 -6.22 -0.01
C ALA A 108 1.51 -6.90 1.38
N PHE A 109 2.34 -7.92 1.57
CA PHE A 109 2.58 -8.57 2.85
C PHE A 109 4.07 -8.46 3.18
N ASP A 110 4.36 -7.85 4.33
CA ASP A 110 5.68 -7.43 4.77
C ASP A 110 6.45 -6.53 3.76
N ILE A 111 7.52 -5.91 4.24
CA ILE A 111 8.24 -4.84 3.54
C ILE A 111 9.74 -4.84 3.90
N GLY A 112 10.34 -6.02 4.10
CA GLY A 112 11.66 -6.24 4.72
C GLY A 112 12.73 -5.17 4.48
N ARG A 113 13.16 -4.94 3.23
CA ARG A 113 14.07 -3.84 2.86
C ARG A 113 13.41 -2.77 1.98
N GLY A 114 12.10 -2.89 1.73
CA GLY A 114 11.31 -1.96 0.93
C GLY A 114 11.58 -2.04 -0.58
N PRO A 115 11.31 -3.17 -1.25
CA PRO A 115 11.59 -3.33 -2.67
C PRO A 115 10.62 -2.51 -3.53
N LEU A 116 11.12 -1.97 -4.65
CA LEU A 116 10.37 -1.00 -5.48
C LEU A 116 9.06 -1.54 -6.09
N PHE A 117 8.88 -2.86 -6.21
CA PHE A 117 7.60 -3.44 -6.68
C PHE A 117 6.48 -3.28 -5.65
N ALA A 118 6.80 -3.25 -4.35
CA ALA A 118 5.84 -3.09 -3.27
C ALA A 118 5.31 -1.66 -3.13
N VAL A 119 6.10 -0.65 -3.53
CA VAL A 119 5.73 0.78 -3.49
C VAL A 119 4.39 1.08 -4.16
N ARG A 120 4.00 0.29 -5.17
CA ARG A 120 2.72 0.45 -5.90
C ARG A 120 1.49 -0.08 -5.17
N GLN A 121 1.65 -0.90 -4.12
CA GLN A 121 0.52 -1.43 -3.37
C GLN A 121 0.07 -0.43 -2.31
N ASP A 122 -1.22 -0.14 -2.24
CA ASP A 122 -1.79 0.84 -1.28
C ASP A 122 -2.03 0.24 0.10
N HIS A 123 -2.22 -1.09 0.18
CA HIS A 123 -2.50 -1.81 1.42
C HIS A 123 -1.33 -2.72 1.78
N LEU A 124 -0.70 -2.48 2.94
CA LEU A 124 0.45 -3.24 3.40
C LEU A 124 0.12 -3.93 4.73
N PHE A 125 0.24 -5.25 4.77
CA PHE A 125 -0.03 -6.09 5.94
C PHE A 125 1.29 -6.59 6.54
N ILE A 126 1.64 -6.11 7.74
CA ILE A 126 2.84 -6.54 8.47
C ILE A 126 2.48 -7.75 9.34
N THR A 127 3.19 -8.86 9.17
CA THR A 127 2.95 -10.11 9.92
C THR A 127 3.52 -10.07 11.33
N HIS A 128 4.73 -9.50 11.48
CA HIS A 128 5.43 -9.34 12.75
C HIS A 128 6.57 -8.31 12.67
N ALA A 129 7.13 -7.94 13.82
CA ALA A 129 8.10 -6.84 13.95
C ALA A 129 9.59 -7.22 13.75
N HIS A 130 9.92 -8.39 13.19
CA HIS A 130 11.32 -8.67 12.83
C HIS A 130 11.79 -7.73 11.71
N LEU A 131 13.08 -7.37 11.73
CA LEU A 131 13.62 -6.36 10.83
C LEU A 131 13.56 -6.76 9.34
N ASP A 132 13.68 -8.06 9.05
CA ASP A 132 13.51 -8.62 7.70
C ASP A 132 12.04 -8.64 7.23
N HIS A 133 11.08 -8.25 8.07
CA HIS A 133 9.66 -8.10 7.74
C HIS A 133 9.18 -6.65 7.73
N ILE A 134 9.65 -5.81 8.67
CA ILE A 134 9.18 -4.41 8.79
C ILE A 134 10.22 -3.33 8.45
N GLY A 135 11.51 -3.67 8.32
CA GLY A 135 12.61 -2.69 8.29
C GLY A 135 12.52 -1.63 7.18
N GLY A 136 11.95 -1.97 6.03
CA GLY A 136 11.74 -1.06 4.90
C GLY A 136 10.51 -0.16 5.02
N LEU A 137 9.70 -0.26 6.08
CA LEU A 137 8.43 0.48 6.22
C LEU A 137 8.61 2.01 6.11
N PRO A 138 9.57 2.67 6.79
CA PRO A 138 9.78 4.11 6.63
C PRO A 138 10.21 4.48 5.21
N MET A 139 11.01 3.63 4.54
CA MET A 139 11.47 3.87 3.17
C MET A 139 10.33 3.70 2.16
N TYR A 140 9.46 2.71 2.35
CA TYR A 140 8.26 2.49 1.53
C TYR A 140 7.33 3.70 1.58
N ILE A 141 7.00 4.21 2.78
CA ILE A 141 6.15 5.40 2.94
C ILE A 141 6.81 6.63 2.29
N ALA A 142 8.09 6.88 2.57
CA ALA A 142 8.81 8.01 2.00
C ALA A 142 8.93 7.95 0.46
N THR A 143 9.08 6.74 -0.12
CA THR A 143 9.09 6.55 -1.58
C THR A 143 7.74 6.86 -2.20
N ARG A 144 6.63 6.47 -1.55
CA ARG A 144 5.28 6.81 -1.99
C ARG A 144 5.04 8.32 -1.98
N GLY A 145 5.49 9.01 -0.92
CA GLY A 145 5.48 10.48 -0.85
C GLY A 145 6.31 11.13 -1.97
N LEU A 146 7.53 10.66 -2.20
CA LEU A 146 8.40 11.14 -3.29
C LEU A 146 7.75 11.00 -4.68
N TYR A 147 6.96 9.96 -4.89
CA TYR A 147 6.23 9.71 -6.14
C TYR A 147 4.84 10.36 -6.19
N ASN A 148 4.46 11.15 -5.19
CA ASN A 148 3.12 11.75 -5.03
C ASN A 148 1.98 10.72 -5.13
N LEU A 149 2.23 9.50 -4.61
CA LEU A 149 1.22 8.46 -4.48
C LEU A 149 0.36 8.71 -3.24
N LYS A 150 -0.85 8.17 -3.22
CA LYS A 150 -1.74 8.19 -2.04
C LYS A 150 -0.98 7.70 -0.79
N PRO A 151 -1.18 8.27 0.41
CA PRO A 151 -0.72 7.64 1.65
C PRO A 151 -1.21 6.18 1.75
N PRO A 152 -0.34 5.22 2.11
CA PRO A 152 -0.73 3.82 2.23
C PRO A 152 -1.53 3.57 3.51
N THR A 153 -2.36 2.52 3.49
CA THR A 153 -2.95 1.94 4.69
C THR A 153 -2.10 0.76 5.13
N VAL A 154 -1.55 0.83 6.35
CA VAL A 154 -0.63 -0.18 6.90
C VAL A 154 -1.30 -0.87 8.08
N PHE A 155 -1.43 -2.19 7.98
CA PHE A 155 -2.03 -3.05 8.98
C PHE A 155 -0.95 -3.74 9.80
N VAL A 156 -1.09 -3.69 11.13
CA VAL A 156 -0.14 -4.27 12.09
C VAL A 156 -0.88 -5.04 13.18
N PRO A 157 -0.24 -6.05 13.82
CA PRO A 157 -0.70 -6.59 15.09
C PRO A 157 -0.91 -5.46 16.11
N PRO A 158 -2.01 -5.44 16.89
CA PRO A 158 -2.29 -4.34 17.81
C PRO A 158 -1.17 -4.07 18.83
N CYS A 159 -0.49 -5.14 19.26
CA CYS A 159 0.61 -5.08 20.23
C CYS A 159 1.87 -4.32 19.75
N ILE A 160 2.07 -4.12 18.45
CA ILE A 160 3.22 -3.37 17.91
C ILE A 160 2.84 -2.00 17.33
N ARG A 161 1.56 -1.60 17.41
CA ARG A 161 1.05 -0.39 16.77
C ARG A 161 1.80 0.87 17.23
N ASP A 162 1.95 1.01 18.54
CA ASP A 162 2.54 2.22 19.14
C ASP A 162 4.06 2.26 18.91
N ASP A 163 4.74 1.11 18.93
CA ASP A 163 6.16 0.98 18.55
C ASP A 163 6.41 1.40 17.09
N VAL A 164 5.52 1.01 16.18
CA VAL A 164 5.58 1.38 14.77
C VAL A 164 5.33 2.87 14.56
N GLU A 165 4.39 3.46 15.28
CA GLU A 165 4.18 4.91 15.25
C GLU A 165 5.39 5.65 15.82
N GLU A 166 5.99 5.20 16.93
CA GLU A 166 7.23 5.81 17.46
C GLU A 166 8.40 5.69 16.48
N MET A 167 8.59 4.54 15.83
CA MET A 167 9.59 4.37 14.77
C MET A 167 9.38 5.40 13.65
N LEU A 168 8.15 5.60 13.19
CA LEU A 168 7.85 6.60 12.18
C LEU A 168 8.08 8.04 12.69
N GLN A 169 7.74 8.35 13.95
CA GLN A 169 8.03 9.65 14.57
C GLN A 169 9.54 9.92 14.72
N ILE A 170 10.36 8.89 14.98
CA ILE A 170 11.83 9.00 14.96
C ILE A 170 12.29 9.39 13.56
N HIS A 171 11.83 8.66 12.52
CA HIS A 171 12.20 8.97 11.14
C HIS A 171 11.72 10.37 10.69
N ARG A 172 10.47 10.76 10.97
CA ARG A 172 9.93 12.10 10.67
C ARG A 172 10.81 13.21 11.26
N ARG A 173 11.24 13.07 12.53
CA ARG A 173 12.15 14.04 13.19
C ARG A 173 13.55 14.07 12.59
N MET A 174 14.10 12.92 12.19
CA MET A 174 15.44 12.81 11.61
C MET A 174 15.51 13.35 10.17
N SER A 175 14.58 12.94 9.31
CA SER A 175 14.55 13.31 7.89
C SER A 175 13.95 14.69 7.64
N ARG A 176 13.12 15.20 8.56
CA ARG A 176 12.27 16.39 8.39
C ARG A 176 11.28 16.25 7.23
N ILE A 177 10.85 15.03 6.95
CA ILE A 177 9.83 14.69 5.94
C ILE A 177 8.65 14.05 6.67
N ASP A 178 7.44 14.49 6.33
CA ASP A 178 6.22 13.87 6.83
C ASP A 178 6.02 12.49 6.19
N LEU A 179 5.92 11.47 7.05
CA LEU A 179 5.59 10.11 6.66
C LEU A 179 4.09 9.91 6.81
N GLU A 180 3.33 10.34 5.80
CA GLU A 180 1.87 10.17 5.78
C GLU A 180 1.50 8.69 5.60
N VAL A 181 0.73 8.15 6.55
CA VAL A 181 0.27 6.76 6.58
C VAL A 181 -1.01 6.64 7.39
N GLU A 182 -1.90 5.75 6.99
CA GLU A 182 -3.02 5.30 7.80
C GLU A 182 -2.61 4.01 8.54
N LEU A 183 -2.21 4.13 9.80
CA LEU A 183 -1.74 2.99 10.61
C LEU A 183 -2.91 2.34 11.38
N VAL A 184 -3.28 1.14 10.96
CA VAL A 184 -4.41 0.35 11.48
C VAL A 184 -3.88 -0.82 12.30
N ALA A 185 -4.19 -0.82 13.60
CA ALA A 185 -4.15 -2.06 14.39
C ALA A 185 -5.33 -2.92 13.95
N LEU A 186 -5.08 -4.15 13.50
CA LEU A 186 -6.12 -5.09 13.07
C LEU A 186 -5.96 -6.39 13.86
N ASP A 187 -6.92 -6.70 14.72
CA ASP A 187 -6.85 -7.78 15.71
C ASP A 187 -7.53 -9.08 15.23
N LEU A 188 -7.23 -10.18 15.93
CA LEU A 188 -7.83 -11.48 15.71
C LEU A 188 -9.36 -11.41 15.84
N GLY A 189 -10.05 -11.97 14.85
CA GLY A 189 -11.51 -11.97 14.78
C GLY A 189 -12.10 -10.77 14.02
N GLU A 190 -11.38 -9.65 13.91
CA GLU A 190 -11.81 -8.48 13.15
C GLU A 190 -11.89 -8.75 11.63
N THR A 191 -12.38 -7.78 10.87
CA THR A 191 -12.42 -7.81 9.41
C THR A 191 -12.33 -6.39 8.87
N TYR A 192 -11.37 -6.15 7.97
CA TYR A 192 -11.21 -4.89 7.27
C TYR A 192 -11.75 -4.97 5.85
N GLU A 193 -12.65 -4.06 5.46
CA GLU A 193 -13.16 -3.97 4.09
C GLU A 193 -12.20 -3.13 3.24
N ILE A 194 -11.33 -3.78 2.46
CA ILE A 194 -10.40 -3.13 1.53
C ILE A 194 -11.21 -2.42 0.42
N ARG A 195 -12.22 -3.13 -0.10
CA ARG A 195 -13.19 -2.64 -1.09
C ARG A 195 -14.46 -3.51 -1.03
N ASN A 196 -15.52 -3.08 -1.72
CA ASN A 196 -16.87 -3.68 -1.66
C ASN A 196 -16.95 -5.21 -1.83
N ASP A 197 -15.97 -5.81 -2.52
CA ASP A 197 -15.82 -7.22 -2.89
C ASP A 197 -14.56 -7.89 -2.32
N LEU A 198 -13.80 -7.23 -1.43
CA LEU A 198 -12.52 -7.72 -0.91
C LEU A 198 -12.33 -7.33 0.56
N VAL A 199 -12.13 -8.32 1.43
CA VAL A 199 -11.88 -8.09 2.86
C VAL A 199 -10.63 -8.82 3.35
N ALA A 200 -9.95 -8.23 4.33
CA ALA A 200 -8.81 -8.85 5.02
C ALA A 200 -9.21 -9.25 6.45
N ARG A 201 -8.67 -10.38 6.93
CA ARG A 201 -8.76 -10.79 8.33
C ARG A 201 -7.40 -11.29 8.84
N PRO A 202 -6.97 -10.91 10.05
CA PRO A 202 -5.86 -11.56 10.72
C PRO A 202 -6.21 -13.00 11.07
N LEU A 203 -5.17 -13.83 11.19
CA LEU A 203 -5.27 -15.20 11.65
C LEU A 203 -4.09 -15.52 12.57
N GLN A 204 -4.38 -16.25 13.65
CA GLN A 204 -3.41 -16.50 14.71
C GLN A 204 -2.28 -17.43 14.26
N THR A 205 -1.05 -17.06 14.61
CA THR A 205 0.15 -17.82 14.26
C THR A 205 1.12 -17.90 15.43
N HIS A 206 1.95 -18.95 15.44
CA HIS A 206 3.02 -19.13 16.42
C HIS A 206 4.37 -18.75 15.82
N HIS A 207 5.12 -17.88 16.52
CA HIS A 207 6.46 -17.43 16.16
C HIS A 207 7.23 -16.97 17.43
N THR A 208 8.50 -16.58 17.31
CA THR A 208 9.33 -16.12 18.45
C THR A 208 8.94 -14.76 19.02
N VAL A 209 8.18 -13.97 18.26
CA VAL A 209 7.61 -12.68 18.65
C VAL A 209 6.11 -12.66 18.35
N PRO A 210 5.31 -11.73 18.90
CA PRO A 210 3.92 -11.56 18.50
C PRO A 210 3.78 -11.46 16.98
N SER A 211 2.90 -12.29 16.42
CA SER A 211 2.78 -12.47 14.97
C SER A 211 1.34 -12.83 14.59
N GLN A 212 0.94 -12.45 13.39
CA GLN A 212 -0.31 -12.91 12.78
C GLN A 212 -0.14 -13.12 11.28
N GLY A 213 -0.77 -14.17 10.76
CA GLY A 213 -0.99 -14.34 9.33
C GLY A 213 -2.15 -13.45 8.87
N TYR A 214 -2.32 -13.33 7.56
CA TYR A 214 -3.46 -12.63 6.97
C TYR A 214 -4.16 -13.49 5.94
N VAL A 215 -5.47 -13.31 5.87
CA VAL A 215 -6.33 -13.97 4.91
C VAL A 215 -7.12 -12.92 4.14
N ILE A 216 -6.95 -12.92 2.81
CA ILE A 216 -7.73 -12.07 1.91
C ILE A 216 -8.86 -12.91 1.30
N TYR A 217 -10.07 -12.37 1.41
CA TYR A 217 -11.30 -13.00 0.94
C TYR A 217 -11.95 -12.15 -0.14
N SER A 218 -12.29 -12.74 -1.29
CA SER A 218 -13.24 -12.12 -2.20
C SER A 218 -14.67 -12.38 -1.72
N VAL A 219 -15.46 -11.30 -1.57
CA VAL A 219 -16.83 -11.32 -1.06
C VAL A 219 -17.82 -11.03 -2.19
N ARG A 220 -18.73 -11.96 -2.46
CA ARG A 220 -19.91 -11.70 -3.30
C ARG A 220 -21.10 -11.31 -2.43
N ARG A 221 -21.94 -10.39 -2.93
CA ARG A 221 -23.21 -9.99 -2.29
C ARG A 221 -24.38 -10.52 -3.12
N LYS A 222 -25.07 -11.56 -2.66
CA LYS A 222 -26.29 -12.05 -3.32
C LYS A 222 -27.52 -11.24 -2.93
N LEU A 223 -28.44 -11.11 -3.88
CA LEU A 223 -29.78 -10.56 -3.65
C LEU A 223 -30.53 -11.48 -2.67
N LYS A 224 -31.19 -10.94 -1.65
CA LYS A 224 -32.01 -11.76 -0.73
C LYS A 224 -33.12 -12.44 -1.54
N LYS A 225 -33.43 -13.71 -1.23
CA LYS A 225 -34.48 -14.50 -1.89
C LYS A 225 -35.81 -13.76 -1.98
N GLN A 226 -36.16 -12.98 -0.95
CA GLN A 226 -37.40 -12.17 -0.91
C GLN A 226 -37.51 -11.09 -1.99
N TYR A 227 -36.40 -10.64 -2.62
CA TYR A 227 -36.43 -9.70 -3.74
C TYR A 227 -36.09 -10.34 -5.10
N ALA A 228 -35.91 -11.66 -5.17
CA ALA A 228 -35.54 -12.36 -6.41
C ALA A 228 -36.60 -12.24 -7.52
N HIS A 229 -37.84 -11.91 -7.15
CA HIS A 229 -38.96 -11.67 -8.07
C HIS A 229 -39.01 -10.22 -8.61
N LEU A 230 -38.20 -9.29 -8.08
CA LEU A 230 -38.21 -7.89 -8.49
C LEU A 230 -37.32 -7.65 -9.72
N LYS A 231 -37.79 -6.79 -10.62
CA LYS A 231 -37.00 -6.33 -11.76
C LYS A 231 -35.90 -5.37 -11.30
N GLY A 232 -34.78 -5.33 -12.02
CA GLY A 232 -33.61 -4.51 -11.65
C GLY A 232 -33.92 -3.04 -11.35
N SER A 233 -34.86 -2.43 -12.09
CA SER A 233 -35.32 -1.05 -11.85
C SER A 233 -36.04 -0.86 -10.51
N GLN A 234 -36.73 -1.88 -10.00
CA GLN A 234 -37.36 -1.87 -8.68
C GLN A 234 -36.32 -2.04 -7.57
N ILE A 235 -35.31 -2.88 -7.78
CA ILE A 235 -34.18 -3.07 -6.85
C ILE A 235 -33.36 -1.78 -6.71
N VAL A 236 -33.11 -1.05 -7.81
CA VAL A 236 -32.44 0.26 -7.77
C VAL A 236 -33.26 1.30 -6.99
N LYS A 237 -34.59 1.36 -7.21
CA LYS A 237 -35.48 2.25 -6.44
C LYS A 237 -35.48 1.92 -4.94
N LEU A 238 -35.51 0.63 -4.57
CA LEU A 238 -35.39 0.20 -3.17
C LEU A 238 -34.07 0.68 -2.55
N LYS A 239 -32.94 0.50 -3.25
CA LYS A 239 -31.62 0.98 -2.81
C LYS A 239 -31.58 2.52 -2.66
N GLN A 240 -32.23 3.26 -3.55
CA GLN A 240 -32.29 4.73 -3.50
C GLN A 240 -33.25 5.25 -2.42
N SER A 241 -34.30 4.51 -2.08
CA SER A 241 -35.25 4.90 -1.02
C SER A 241 -34.69 4.78 0.40
N GLY A 242 -33.52 4.14 0.58
CA GLY A 242 -32.90 3.92 1.90
C GLY A 242 -33.61 2.92 2.81
N SER A 243 -34.84 2.51 2.46
CA SER A 243 -35.76 1.76 3.34
C SER A 243 -35.26 0.36 3.71
N GLU A 244 -34.65 -0.37 2.76
CA GLU A 244 -34.12 -1.71 2.98
C GLU A 244 -32.93 -1.99 2.04
N ILE A 245 -31.90 -2.68 2.55
CA ILE A 245 -30.80 -3.21 1.72
C ILE A 245 -31.28 -4.51 1.05
N PRO A 246 -31.44 -4.56 -0.29
CA PRO A 246 -31.99 -5.75 -0.96
C PRO A 246 -31.01 -6.92 -1.04
N TYR A 247 -29.73 -6.67 -0.81
CA TYR A 247 -28.67 -7.66 -0.76
C TYR A 247 -28.50 -8.22 0.65
N CYS A 248 -28.09 -9.49 0.75
CA CYS A 248 -27.61 -10.06 1.99
C CYS A 248 -26.08 -10.05 1.94
N THR A 249 -25.44 -9.34 2.87
CA THR A 249 -24.10 -9.76 3.31
C THR A 249 -24.33 -10.89 4.29
N GLN A 250 -24.36 -12.13 3.81
CA GLN A 250 -24.43 -13.28 4.71
C GLN A 250 -23.18 -13.22 5.61
N LYS A 251 -23.36 -13.32 6.94
CA LYS A 251 -22.25 -13.25 7.91
C LYS A 251 -21.09 -14.13 7.44
N LEU A 252 -19.84 -13.69 7.69
CA LEU A 252 -18.56 -14.30 7.27
C LEU A 252 -18.34 -15.73 7.82
N LEU A 253 -19.20 -16.65 7.39
CA LEU A 253 -19.33 -18.06 7.74
C LEU A 253 -19.51 -18.88 6.45
N LEU A 254 -18.60 -18.64 5.50
CA LEU A 254 -18.23 -19.54 4.39
C LEU A 254 -19.38 -20.13 3.52
N PRO A 255 -20.15 -19.32 2.76
CA PRO A 255 -20.82 -19.86 1.55
C PRO A 255 -20.57 -19.06 0.27
N GLU A 256 -19.90 -17.90 0.33
CA GLU A 256 -19.74 -16.98 -0.83
C GLU A 256 -18.33 -16.39 -0.99
N ILE A 257 -17.35 -16.96 -0.28
CA ILE A 257 -15.92 -16.71 -0.52
C ILE A 257 -15.54 -17.46 -1.78
N GLN A 258 -15.16 -16.74 -2.83
CA GLN A 258 -14.79 -17.36 -4.10
C GLN A 258 -13.31 -17.72 -4.18
N HIS A 259 -12.45 -16.89 -3.59
CA HIS A 259 -11.00 -17.08 -3.54
C HIS A 259 -10.50 -16.71 -2.15
N LEU A 260 -9.48 -17.46 -1.70
CA LEU A 260 -8.85 -17.38 -0.40
C LEU A 260 -7.34 -17.27 -0.62
N ILE A 261 -6.73 -16.16 -0.22
CA ILE A 261 -5.27 -16.03 -0.18
C ILE A 261 -4.86 -15.97 1.28
N LEU A 262 -4.31 -17.07 1.79
CA LEU A 262 -3.65 -17.15 3.09
C LEU A 262 -2.17 -16.78 2.89
N PHE A 263 -1.69 -15.81 3.66
CA PHE A 263 -0.28 -15.44 3.68
C PHE A 263 0.34 -15.65 5.07
N LEU A 264 1.48 -16.36 5.07
CA LEU A 264 2.31 -16.71 6.21
C LEU A 264 3.77 -16.62 5.76
N THR A 265 4.67 -16.22 6.66
CA THR A 265 6.10 -16.20 6.34
C THR A 265 6.87 -17.33 7.01
N HIS A 266 8.12 -17.51 6.57
CA HIS A 266 9.00 -18.55 7.08
C HIS A 266 9.16 -18.45 8.61
N GLY A 267 8.92 -19.57 9.30
CA GLY A 267 8.96 -19.66 10.76
C GLY A 267 7.59 -19.62 11.44
N MET A 268 6.58 -19.00 10.81
CA MET A 268 5.22 -18.95 11.35
C MET A 268 4.52 -20.31 11.20
N ARG A 269 3.81 -20.75 12.24
CA ARG A 269 2.96 -21.95 12.21
C ARG A 269 1.51 -21.64 12.54
N MET A 270 0.60 -22.40 11.94
CA MET A 270 -0.83 -22.40 12.23
C MET A 270 -1.14 -23.27 13.46
N HIS A 271 -2.24 -22.98 14.15
CA HIS A 271 -2.84 -23.82 15.19
C HIS A 271 -4.08 -24.55 14.66
#